data_AF-A0A3P6LXY3-F1
#
_entry.id   AF-A0A3P6LXY3-F1
#
_cell.length_a   1.000
_cell.length_b   1.000
_cell.length_c   1.000
_cell.angle_alpha   90.00
_cell.angle_beta   90.00
_cell.angle_gamma   90.00
#
_symmetry.space_group_name_H-M   'P 1'
#
loop_
_entity.id
_entity.type
_entity.pdbx_description
1 polymer ?
#
loop_
_entity_poly.entity_id
_entity_poly.type
_entity_poly.pdbx_seq_one_letter_code
_entity_poly.pdbx_strand_id
1 'polypeptide(L)'
;MGQLQGHGAFFYHPNGIVAPAFFESQGNGFLRSFYAGLLTTCGLSYIGTPCEDEGETLGLHGRLSATPAEEVGYRTERTDDGIEFVINGKVRETRLFGENLTLERTIRCRYGENVLRIEDKVTNHGFTRQPLQILYHFNYGWPLLSPQARNLAVG
;
A
#
# COMPACT_ATOMS: atom_id res chain seq x y z
N MET A 1 0.87 28.31 3.30
CA MET A 1 1.24 27.11 2.52
C MET A 1 2.41 26.44 3.21
N GLY A 2 2.27 25.19 3.65
CA GLY A 2 3.32 24.48 4.39
C GLY A 2 4.44 24.04 3.45
N GLN A 3 5.66 24.52 3.68
CA GLN A 3 6.85 24.11 2.94
C GLN A 3 7.31 22.75 3.50
N LEU A 4 7.55 21.76 2.63
CA LEU A 4 8.12 20.46 3.03
C LEU A 4 9.56 20.69 3.49
N GLN A 5 9.84 20.48 4.78
CA GLN A 5 11.14 20.78 5.40
C GLN A 5 12.23 19.72 5.12
N GLY A 6 12.14 18.94 4.04
CA GLY A 6 13.15 17.93 3.68
C GLY A 6 13.24 16.70 4.61
N HIS A 7 12.28 16.51 5.53
CA HIS A 7 12.22 15.36 6.42
C HIS A 7 11.13 14.37 5.96
N GLY A 8 11.44 13.07 5.94
CA GLY A 8 10.45 12.02 5.72
C GLY A 8 9.50 11.94 6.91
N ALA A 9 8.23 12.30 6.72
CA ALA A 9 7.21 12.33 7.77
C ALA A 9 6.58 10.94 8.03
N PHE A 10 7.40 9.89 8.06
CA PHE A 10 6.95 8.51 8.16
C PHE A 10 7.90 7.65 9.00
N PHE A 11 7.37 6.57 9.56
CA PHE A 11 8.18 5.58 10.25
C PHE A 11 8.81 4.62 9.22
N TYR A 12 10.11 4.38 9.36
CA TYR A 12 10.84 3.41 8.56
C TYR A 12 11.51 2.41 9.48
N HIS A 13 11.05 1.16 9.45
CA HIS A 13 11.53 0.13 10.35
C HIS A 13 12.91 -0.40 9.88
N PRO A 14 13.83 -0.76 10.81
CA PRO A 14 15.16 -1.29 10.48
C PRO A 14 15.22 -2.56 9.61
N ASN A 15 14.08 -3.22 9.35
CA ASN A 15 13.99 -4.33 8.40
C ASN A 15 14.49 -3.94 7.00
N GLY A 16 14.33 -2.67 6.61
CA GLY A 16 14.64 -2.20 5.25
C GLY A 16 13.68 -2.75 4.20
N ILE A 17 13.89 -2.38 2.93
CA ILE A 17 13.07 -2.93 1.82
C ILE A 17 13.46 -4.40 1.61
N VAL A 18 12.54 -5.31 1.88
CA VAL A 18 12.73 -6.75 1.75
C VAL A 18 12.16 -7.23 0.42
N ALA A 19 12.93 -8.04 -0.32
CA ALA A 19 12.45 -8.61 -1.58
C ALA A 19 11.30 -9.63 -1.33
N PRO A 20 10.29 -9.70 -2.23
CA PRO A 20 9.18 -10.65 -2.15
C PRO A 20 9.57 -12.12 -1.93
N ALA A 21 10.76 -12.53 -2.39
CA ALA A 21 11.27 -13.89 -2.20
C ALA A 21 11.48 -14.28 -0.72
N PHE A 22 11.58 -13.31 0.18
CA PHE A 22 11.75 -13.52 1.63
C PHE A 22 10.45 -13.32 2.41
N PHE A 23 9.30 -13.18 1.74
CA PHE A 23 8.01 -12.99 2.39
C PHE A 23 7.53 -14.28 3.07
N GLU A 24 7.21 -14.19 4.36
CA GLU A 24 6.62 -15.26 5.15
C GLU A 24 5.12 -15.00 5.33
N SER A 25 4.27 -15.77 4.65
CA SER A 25 2.82 -15.50 4.62
C SER A 25 2.00 -16.09 5.76
N GLN A 26 2.63 -16.82 6.67
CA GLN A 26 1.96 -17.55 7.75
C GLN A 26 2.13 -16.83 9.08
N GLY A 27 1.10 -16.85 9.93
CA GLY A 27 1.12 -16.19 11.23
C GLY A 27 1.59 -14.74 11.13
N ASN A 28 2.55 -14.36 11.98
CA ASN A 28 3.14 -13.01 12.02
C ASN A 28 4.34 -12.82 11.06
N GLY A 29 4.56 -13.73 10.10
CA GLY A 29 5.72 -13.68 9.19
C GLY A 29 5.86 -12.37 8.41
N PHE A 30 4.74 -11.72 8.08
CA PHE A 30 4.68 -10.37 7.49
C PHE A 30 5.58 -9.35 8.21
N LEU A 31 5.68 -9.42 9.54
CA LEU A 31 6.48 -8.49 10.35
C LEU A 31 7.98 -8.54 10.05
N ARG A 32 8.49 -9.61 9.43
CA ARG A 32 9.90 -9.71 9.01
C ARG A 32 10.19 -8.94 7.72
N SER A 33 9.17 -8.72 6.89
CA SER A 33 9.27 -7.93 5.64
C SER A 33 8.69 -6.52 5.76
N PHE A 34 7.91 -6.26 6.80
CA PHE A 34 7.25 -4.97 6.99
C PHE A 34 8.26 -3.89 7.39
N TYR A 35 8.48 -2.91 6.51
CA TYR A 35 9.34 -1.76 6.77
C TYR A 35 8.57 -0.47 7.08
N ALA A 36 7.24 -0.56 7.19
CA ALA A 36 6.32 0.56 7.29
C ALA A 36 6.35 1.48 6.06
N GLY A 37 7.28 2.45 5.99
CA GLY A 37 7.26 3.52 4.99
C GLY A 37 6.03 4.43 5.15
N LEU A 38 5.88 5.44 4.29
CA LEU A 38 4.73 6.36 4.41
C LEU A 38 3.39 5.63 4.32
N LEU A 39 3.26 4.72 3.36
CA LEU A 39 2.05 3.96 3.09
C LEU A 39 2.44 2.52 2.73
N THR A 40 1.87 1.57 3.46
CA THR A 40 1.82 0.16 3.06
C THR A 40 0.36 -0.19 2.76
N THR A 41 0.07 -0.74 1.59
CA THR A 41 -1.29 -1.20 1.28
C THR A 41 -1.39 -2.68 1.62
N CYS A 42 -2.30 -3.02 2.54
CA CYS A 42 -2.60 -4.38 2.96
C CYS A 42 -3.85 -4.89 2.23
N GLY A 43 -3.93 -6.19 1.96
CA GLY A 43 -4.98 -6.81 1.15
C GLY A 43 -4.44 -7.83 0.16
N LEU A 44 -5.19 -8.20 -0.89
CA LEU A 44 -6.57 -7.80 -1.23
C LEU A 44 -7.62 -8.83 -0.78
N SER A 45 -7.27 -10.12 -0.81
CA SER A 45 -8.22 -11.19 -0.48
C SER A 45 -8.56 -11.21 1.03
N TYR A 46 -7.61 -10.84 1.88
CA TYR A 46 -7.79 -10.72 3.33
C TYR A 46 -6.93 -9.61 3.93
N ILE A 47 -7.37 -9.06 5.06
CA ILE A 47 -6.55 -8.25 5.97
C ILE A 47 -6.83 -8.67 7.41
N GLY A 48 -5.93 -8.30 8.32
CA GLY A 48 -6.16 -8.42 9.76
C GLY A 48 -5.15 -9.32 10.42
N THR A 49 -5.44 -9.70 11.67
CA THR A 49 -4.64 -10.61 12.48
C THR A 49 -4.68 -12.02 11.89
N PRO A 50 -3.62 -12.83 12.05
CA PRO A 50 -3.63 -14.22 11.59
C PRO A 50 -4.80 -15.00 12.17
N CYS A 51 -5.47 -15.79 11.33
CA CYS A 51 -6.63 -16.58 11.72
C CYS A 51 -6.81 -17.81 10.81
N GLU A 52 -7.72 -18.68 11.21
CA GLU A 52 -8.32 -19.69 10.33
C GLU A 52 -9.66 -19.12 9.85
N ASP A 53 -9.85 -19.05 8.53
CA ASP A 53 -11.11 -18.62 7.91
C ASP A 53 -11.51 -19.62 6.82
N GLU A 54 -12.74 -20.12 6.89
CA GLU A 54 -13.27 -21.16 5.98
C GLU A 54 -12.34 -22.38 5.75
N GLY A 55 -11.48 -22.72 6.71
CA GLY A 55 -10.52 -23.82 6.61
C GLY A 55 -9.19 -23.47 5.94
N GLU A 56 -8.92 -22.18 5.74
CA GLU A 56 -7.64 -21.64 5.28
C GLU A 56 -6.91 -20.88 6.40
N THR A 57 -5.63 -21.19 6.59
CA THR A 57 -4.75 -20.42 7.47
C THR A 57 -4.31 -19.14 6.79
N LEU A 58 -4.79 -18.00 7.29
CA LEU A 58 -4.48 -16.67 6.79
C LEU A 58 -3.43 -15.99 7.68
N GLY A 59 -2.43 -15.38 7.03
CA GLY A 59 -1.39 -14.60 7.70
C GLY A 59 -1.81 -13.18 8.07
N LEU A 60 -0.85 -12.41 8.57
CA LEU A 60 -1.06 -11.01 8.91
C LEU A 60 -1.11 -10.13 7.63
N HIS A 61 -2.18 -9.33 7.49
CA HIS A 61 -2.30 -8.21 6.53
C HIS A 61 -2.28 -8.50 5.02
N GLY A 62 -2.52 -9.75 4.61
CA GLY A 62 -2.60 -10.06 3.18
C GLY A 62 -1.23 -10.19 2.52
N ARG A 63 -1.22 -10.14 1.18
CA ARG A 63 -0.02 -10.40 0.35
C ARG A 63 0.37 -9.22 -0.52
N LEU A 64 -0.50 -8.22 -0.66
CA LEU A 64 -0.36 -7.14 -1.64
C LEU A 64 1.01 -6.43 -1.54
N SER A 65 1.44 -6.04 -0.34
CA SER A 65 2.71 -5.32 -0.14
C SER A 65 3.95 -6.16 -0.45
N ALA A 66 3.81 -7.49 -0.46
CA ALA A 66 4.87 -8.43 -0.79
C ALA A 66 4.72 -9.02 -2.20
N THR A 67 3.77 -8.53 -3.00
CA THR A 67 3.56 -8.99 -4.36
C THR A 67 4.21 -8.01 -5.34
N PRO A 68 5.12 -8.45 -6.23
CA PRO A 68 5.74 -7.58 -7.22
C PRO A 68 4.70 -6.88 -8.10
N ALA A 69 4.93 -5.62 -8.41
CA ALA A 69 4.14 -4.91 -9.40
C ALA A 69 4.59 -5.26 -10.83
N GLU A 70 3.63 -5.31 -11.74
CA GLU A 70 3.78 -5.41 -13.19
C GLU A 70 3.25 -4.13 -13.87
N GLU A 71 3.56 -3.96 -15.16
CA GLU A 71 3.11 -2.79 -15.95
C GLU A 71 3.42 -1.44 -15.27
N VAL A 72 4.60 -1.37 -14.65
CA VAL A 72 5.06 -0.17 -13.94
C VAL A 72 5.55 0.87 -14.93
N GLY A 73 5.03 2.08 -14.81
CA GLY A 73 5.39 3.21 -15.67
C GLY A 73 5.41 4.52 -14.89
N TYR A 74 6.09 5.50 -15.46
CA TYR A 74 6.03 6.88 -14.97
C TYR A 74 6.04 7.84 -16.15
N ARG A 75 5.46 9.02 -15.94
CA ARG A 75 5.50 10.14 -16.88
C ARG A 75 5.41 11.47 -16.15
N THR A 76 5.86 12.52 -16.83
CA THR A 76 5.66 13.91 -16.42
C THR A 76 4.73 14.57 -17.40
N GLU A 77 3.61 15.08 -16.91
CA GLU A 77 2.63 15.84 -17.68
C GLU A 77 2.87 17.33 -17.43
N ARG A 78 2.94 18.13 -18.50
CA ARG A 78 2.99 19.59 -18.43
C ARG A 78 1.72 20.14 -19.05
N THR A 79 0.95 20.89 -18.28
CA THR A 79 -0.27 21.58 -18.73
C THR A 79 -0.16 23.07 -18.39
N ASP A 80 -1.15 23.86 -18.82
CA ASP A 80 -1.26 25.26 -18.41
C ASP A 80 -1.41 25.41 -16.87
N ASP A 81 -1.92 24.36 -16.21
CA ASP A 81 -2.13 24.30 -14.76
C ASP A 81 -0.88 23.82 -13.97
N GLY A 82 0.25 23.59 -14.65
CA GLY A 82 1.54 23.26 -14.03
C GLY A 82 2.14 21.93 -14.46
N ILE A 83 3.01 21.37 -13.60
CA ILE A 83 3.73 20.11 -13.84
C ILE A 83 3.19 19.05 -12.90
N GLU A 84 2.79 17.90 -13.43
CA GLU A 84 2.32 16.75 -12.67
C GLU A 84 3.18 15.52 -12.94
N PHE A 85 3.60 14.84 -11.87
CA PHE A 85 4.29 13.56 -11.92
C PHE A 85 3.26 12.46 -11.72
N VAL A 86 3.25 11.48 -12.64
CA VAL A 86 2.32 10.35 -12.61
C VAL A 86 3.09 9.06 -12.61
N ILE A 87 2.79 8.18 -11.66
CA ILE A 87 3.36 6.83 -11.56
C ILE A 87 2.20 5.84 -11.61
N ASN A 88 2.31 4.80 -12.41
CA ASN A 88 1.32 3.74 -12.50
C ASN A 88 1.95 2.37 -12.26
N GLY A 89 1.15 1.41 -11.81
CA GLY A 89 1.54 0.01 -11.69
C GLY A 89 0.35 -0.87 -11.39
N LYS A 90 0.50 -2.16 -11.65
CA LYS A 90 -0.52 -3.18 -11.40
C LYS A 90 0.04 -4.26 -10.48
N VAL A 91 -0.74 -4.74 -9.54
CA VAL A 91 -0.39 -5.89 -8.71
C VAL A 91 -1.47 -6.94 -8.88
N ARG A 92 -1.08 -8.20 -9.07
CA ARG A 92 -2.00 -9.32 -9.24
C ARG A 92 -1.87 -10.30 -8.08
N GLU A 93 -2.96 -10.50 -7.37
CA GLU A 93 -3.09 -11.57 -6.38
C GLU A 93 -3.90 -12.70 -7.00
N THR A 94 -3.28 -13.89 -7.10
CA THR A 94 -3.91 -15.02 -7.76
C THR A 94 -3.49 -16.37 -7.19
N ARG A 95 -4.43 -17.31 -7.24
CA ARG A 95 -4.25 -18.71 -6.87
C ARG A 95 -5.04 -19.61 -7.81
N LEU A 96 -4.46 -20.77 -8.16
CA LEU A 96 -5.17 -21.80 -8.92
C LEU A 96 -6.37 -22.29 -8.09
N PHE A 97 -7.56 -22.29 -8.70
CA PHE A 97 -8.83 -22.57 -8.03
C PHE A 97 -9.15 -21.61 -6.86
N GLY A 98 -8.65 -20.38 -6.92
CA GLY A 98 -8.91 -19.34 -5.93
C GLY A 98 -9.10 -17.97 -6.58
N GLU A 99 -8.57 -16.96 -5.92
CA GLU A 99 -8.68 -15.56 -6.31
C GLU A 99 -7.94 -15.25 -7.62
N ASN A 100 -8.43 -14.23 -8.31
CA ASN A 100 -7.75 -13.58 -9.44
C ASN A 100 -8.11 -12.10 -9.41
N LEU A 101 -7.47 -11.37 -8.50
CA LEU A 101 -7.69 -9.96 -8.27
C LEU A 101 -6.51 -9.16 -8.82
N THR A 102 -6.80 -8.02 -9.45
CA THR A 102 -5.78 -7.03 -9.80
C THR A 102 -6.08 -5.72 -9.13
N LEU A 103 -5.07 -5.08 -8.55
CA LEU A 103 -5.10 -3.66 -8.18
C LEU A 103 -4.26 -2.87 -9.19
N GLU A 104 -4.90 -1.95 -9.89
CA GLU A 104 -4.25 -0.96 -10.74
C GLU A 104 -4.17 0.35 -9.95
N ARG A 105 -2.95 0.86 -9.74
CA ARG A 105 -2.70 2.10 -8.98
C ARG A 105 -2.16 3.19 -9.89
N THR A 106 -2.68 4.40 -9.71
CA THR A 106 -2.08 5.63 -10.22
C THR A 106 -1.78 6.57 -9.05
N ILE A 107 -0.53 7.01 -8.93
CA ILE A 107 -0.07 8.01 -7.97
C ILE A 107 0.21 9.31 -8.74
N ARG A 108 -0.37 10.42 -8.28
CA ARG A 108 -0.17 11.76 -8.86
C ARG A 108 0.36 12.72 -7.81
N CYS A 109 1.39 13.46 -8.19
CA CYS A 109 1.96 14.55 -7.40
C CYS A 109 2.15 15.77 -8.29
N ARG A 110 1.50 16.88 -7.95
CA ARG A 110 1.65 18.14 -8.68
C ARG A 110 2.76 18.97 -8.07
N TYR A 111 3.64 19.50 -8.92
CA TYR A 111 4.72 20.37 -8.49
C TYR A 111 4.18 21.62 -7.79
N GLY A 112 4.70 21.91 -6.60
CA GLY A 112 4.25 23.03 -5.77
C GLY A 112 3.06 22.73 -4.87
N GLU A 113 2.41 21.57 -5.01
CA GLU A 113 1.36 21.12 -4.08
C GLU A 113 1.92 20.24 -2.97
N ASN A 114 1.30 20.29 -1.80
CA ASN A 114 1.55 19.41 -0.66
C ASN A 114 0.55 18.24 -0.61
N VAL A 115 0.10 17.75 -1.78
CA VAL A 115 -0.93 16.72 -1.93
C VAL A 115 -0.39 15.55 -2.74
N LEU A 116 -0.57 14.34 -2.23
CA LEU A 116 -0.37 13.09 -2.96
C LEU A 116 -1.75 12.48 -3.24
N ARG A 117 -2.07 12.25 -4.52
CA ARG A 117 -3.33 11.62 -4.92
C ARG A 117 -3.04 10.18 -5.33
N ILE A 118 -3.79 9.24 -4.77
CA ILE A 118 -3.70 7.81 -5.08
C ILE A 118 -5.07 7.37 -5.57
N GLU A 119 -5.11 6.82 -6.77
CA GLU A 119 -6.30 6.22 -7.35
C GLU A 119 -6.05 4.74 -7.57
N ASP A 120 -6.85 3.91 -6.92
CA ASP A 120 -6.77 2.45 -7.03
C ASP A 120 -8.06 1.91 -7.64
N LYS A 121 -7.90 1.01 -8.59
CA LYS A 121 -8.99 0.22 -9.17
C LYS A 121 -8.71 -1.26 -8.93
N VAL A 122 -9.63 -1.92 -8.23
CA VAL A 122 -9.57 -3.37 -8.05
C VAL A 122 -10.54 -4.06 -9.00
N THR A 123 -10.05 -5.05 -9.75
CA THR A 123 -10.84 -5.85 -10.68
C THR A 123 -10.74 -7.32 -10.30
N ASN A 124 -11.89 -8.00 -10.19
CA ASN A 124 -11.96 -9.46 -10.08
C ASN A 124 -12.08 -10.07 -11.48
N HIS A 125 -11.05 -10.81 -11.89
CA HIS A 125 -10.99 -11.52 -13.17
C HIS A 125 -11.42 -12.99 -13.06
N GLY A 126 -11.78 -13.43 -11.85
CA GLY A 126 -12.29 -14.78 -11.60
C GLY A 126 -13.75 -14.95 -12.00
N PHE A 127 -14.20 -16.21 -12.03
CA PHE A 127 -15.59 -16.57 -12.35
C PHE A 127 -16.53 -16.57 -11.14
N THR A 128 -15.99 -16.36 -9.94
CA THR A 128 -16.74 -16.37 -8.68
C THR A 128 -16.55 -15.05 -7.93
N ARG A 129 -17.49 -14.74 -7.03
CA ARG A 129 -17.30 -13.63 -6.09
C ARG A 129 -16.11 -13.94 -5.19
N GLN A 130 -15.31 -12.92 -4.92
CA GLN A 130 -14.11 -13.00 -4.09
C GLN A 130 -14.23 -11.98 -2.96
N PRO A 131 -13.74 -12.29 -1.75
CA PRO A 131 -13.53 -11.29 -0.72
C PRO A 131 -12.63 -10.17 -1.23
N LEU A 132 -12.94 -8.94 -0.83
CA LEU A 132 -12.12 -7.77 -1.11
C LEU A 132 -11.98 -6.96 0.16
N GLN A 133 -10.76 -6.91 0.69
CA GLN A 133 -10.39 -6.15 1.87
C GLN A 133 -9.15 -5.32 1.54
N ILE A 134 -9.20 -4.02 1.84
CA ILE A 134 -8.10 -3.11 1.58
C ILE A 134 -7.87 -2.20 2.78
N LEU A 135 -6.62 -2.06 3.18
CA LEU A 135 -6.19 -1.12 4.22
C LEU A 135 -5.03 -0.29 3.71
N TYR A 136 -5.24 1.03 3.68
CA TYR A 136 -4.19 2.01 3.43
C TYR A 136 -3.48 2.31 4.75
N HIS A 137 -2.47 1.51 5.07
CA HIS A 137 -1.74 1.58 6.33
C HIS A 137 -0.70 2.71 6.28
N PHE A 138 -1.12 3.93 6.64
CA PHE A 138 -0.23 5.07 6.78
C PHE A 138 0.58 4.99 8.08
N ASN A 139 1.90 5.06 7.97
CA ASN A 139 2.80 4.96 9.13
C ASN A 139 3.49 6.30 9.36
N TYR A 140 2.85 7.18 10.10
CA TYR A 140 3.45 8.47 10.46
C TYR A 140 4.57 8.28 11.47
N GLY A 141 5.67 8.98 11.24
CA GLY A 141 6.84 9.01 12.12
C GLY A 141 7.23 10.44 12.47
N TRP A 142 8.41 10.61 13.05
CA TRP A 142 8.98 11.93 13.26
C TRP A 142 9.07 12.71 11.93
N PRO A 143 8.77 14.03 11.88
CA PRO A 143 8.38 14.90 12.99
C PRO A 143 6.87 14.97 13.27
N LEU A 144 6.03 14.28 12.49
CA LEU A 144 4.57 14.29 12.73
C LEU A 144 4.20 13.58 14.03
N LEU A 145 4.88 12.48 14.34
CA LEU A 145 4.74 11.77 15.59
C LEU A 145 5.73 12.33 16.62
N SER A 146 5.20 13.06 17.59
CA SER A 146 5.93 13.63 18.73
C SER A 146 5.07 13.56 20.00
N PRO A 147 5.61 13.86 21.19
CA PRO A 147 4.81 13.97 22.40
C PRO A 147 3.68 15.02 22.33
N GLN A 148 3.75 15.95 21.38
CA GLN A 148 2.72 16.98 21.14
C GLN A 148 1.72 16.58 20.04
N ALA A 149 1.92 15.43 19.39
CA ALA A 149 1.01 14.94 18.37
C ALA A 149 -0.37 14.67 18.96
N ARG A 150 -1.40 14.96 18.16
CA ARG A 150 -2.79 14.70 18.50
C ARG A 150 -3.50 14.12 17.30
N ASN A 151 -4.34 13.12 17.52
CA ASN A 151 -5.27 12.65 16.50
C ASN A 151 -6.46 13.61 16.47
N LEU A 152 -6.70 14.23 15.32
CA LEU A 152 -7.88 15.06 15.09
C LEU A 152 -8.93 14.18 14.40
N ALA A 153 -9.74 13.48 15.19
CA ALA A 153 -10.91 12.81 14.66
C ALA A 153 -11.96 13.88 14.31
N VAL A 154 -12.30 14.00 13.02
CA VAL A 154 -13.46 14.77 12.58
C VAL A 154 -14.61 13.79 12.50
N GLY A 155 -15.54 13.89 13.46
CA GLY A 155 -16.80 13.14 13.47
C GLY A 155 -17.88 13.82 12.64
#